data_AF-A0A0B8P120-F1
#
_entry.id   AF-A0A0B8P120-F1
#
_cell.length_a   1.000
_cell.length_b   1.000
_cell.length_c   1.000
_cell.angle_alpha   90.00
_cell.angle_beta   90.00
_cell.angle_gamma   90.00
#
_symmetry.space_group_name_H-M   'P 1'
#
loop_
_entity.id
_entity.type
_entity.pdbx_description
1 polymer ?
#
loop_
_entity_poly.entity_id
_entity_poly.type
_entity_poly.pdbx_seq_one_letter_code
_entity_poly.pdbx_strand_id
1 'polypeptide(L)'
;MLINATQKEELRVALVDGQKLFDLDIESPGHESKKANIYKGRITRIEPSLEAAFVDYGAERHGFLPIKEVARDYFPEGYTYQGRPSIKEVLKEGQEVIVQVEKEERGNKGAALTTFISLAGSYLVLMPNNPRAGGISRRIEGDERTQLKAALSTLELPQGMGLIVRTAGVGKSAEELEWDLNVLLNHWNAVKEAADANQAPFLIHQESNVIVRAIRDYLRRDIGEILIDSNTIFERARAHIHLVRPDFINRVKKYDGEVPLFSHYQIESQIDSAFQREVRLPSGGSIVIDPTEALTSIDINSARATKGGDIEETALNTNLEAADEIARQLRLRDLGGLVVIDFIDMTPVRHQREVENRLREAVRLDRARVQIGRISRFGLLEMSRQRLSLLLQKRATTSVLAVAVPVLCVTTNP
;
A
#
# COMPACT_ATOMS: atom_id res chain seq x y z
N MET A 1 16.03 7.40 0.23
CA MET A 1 14.83 7.46 -0.63
C MET A 1 15.16 8.33 -1.83
N LEU A 2 14.88 7.85 -3.04
CA LEU A 2 15.18 8.55 -4.29
C LEU A 2 13.86 8.80 -5.03
N ILE A 3 13.62 10.05 -5.45
CA ILE A 3 12.42 10.47 -6.19
C ILE A 3 12.88 11.02 -7.54
N ASN A 4 12.50 10.31 -8.61
CA ASN A 4 12.77 10.70 -9.98
C ASN A 4 11.48 11.21 -10.62
N ALA A 5 11.48 12.49 -10.97
CA ALA A 5 10.35 13.23 -11.53
C ALA A 5 10.78 14.11 -12.72
N THR A 6 11.90 13.77 -13.35
CA THR A 6 12.41 14.47 -14.54
C THR A 6 11.51 14.23 -15.74
N GLN A 7 10.97 13.02 -15.89
CA GLN A 7 10.02 12.67 -16.96
C GLN A 7 8.60 13.05 -16.53
N LYS A 8 7.81 13.63 -17.43
CA LYS A 8 6.44 14.04 -17.12
C LYS A 8 5.47 12.85 -17.21
N GLU A 9 5.81 11.83 -17.97
CA GLU A 9 5.00 10.64 -18.16
C GLU A 9 5.04 9.67 -16.97
N GLU A 10 6.03 9.81 -16.08
CA GLU A 10 6.23 8.86 -14.99
C GLU A 10 6.92 9.51 -13.79
N LEU A 11 6.33 9.29 -12.61
CA LEU A 11 6.91 9.66 -11.33
C LEU A 11 7.33 8.38 -10.61
N ARG A 12 8.61 8.28 -10.27
CA ARG A 12 9.21 7.05 -9.73
C ARG A 12 9.80 7.31 -8.35
N VAL A 13 9.45 6.48 -7.38
CA VAL A 13 9.99 6.54 -6.01
C VAL A 13 10.67 5.21 -5.68
N ALA A 14 11.96 5.28 -5.36
CA ALA A 14 12.77 4.13 -5.01
C ALA A 14 13.28 4.21 -3.57
N LEU A 15 13.20 3.09 -2.85
CA LEU A 15 13.88 2.90 -1.58
C LEU A 15 15.14 2.08 -1.83
N VAL A 16 16.27 2.62 -1.39
CA VAL A 16 17.58 2.04 -1.65
C VAL A 16 18.33 1.93 -0.32
N ASP A 17 18.95 0.78 -0.11
CA ASP A 17 19.93 0.56 0.95
C ASP A 17 21.32 0.47 0.31
N GLY A 18 22.12 1.53 0.47
CA GLY A 18 23.36 1.73 -0.29
C GLY A 18 23.11 1.84 -1.79
N GLN A 19 23.36 0.75 -2.52
CA GLN A 19 23.10 0.60 -3.96
C GLN A 19 22.08 -0.51 -4.26
N LYS A 20 21.47 -1.12 -3.24
CA LYS A 20 20.50 -2.21 -3.41
C LYS A 20 19.08 -1.65 -3.41
N LEU A 21 18.35 -1.85 -4.52
CA LEU A 21 16.96 -1.46 -4.64
C LEU A 21 16.08 -2.38 -3.79
N PHE A 22 15.38 -1.78 -2.83
CA PHE A 22 14.56 -2.48 -1.84
C PHE A 22 13.06 -2.45 -2.18
N ASP A 23 12.58 -1.29 -2.62
CA ASP A 23 11.17 -1.07 -3.00
C ASP A 23 11.09 -0.02 -4.12
N LEU A 24 10.03 -0.10 -4.93
CA LEU A 24 9.81 0.76 -6.09
C LEU A 24 8.30 1.00 -6.26
N ASP A 25 7.90 2.27 -6.22
CA ASP A 25 6.55 2.68 -6.61
C ASP A 25 6.66 3.59 -7.85
N ILE A 26 5.85 3.28 -8.87
CA ILE A 26 5.78 3.99 -10.14
C ILE A 26 4.34 4.47 -10.35
N GLU A 27 4.18 5.74 -10.71
CA GLU A 27 2.89 6.35 -11.02
C GLU A 27 2.95 7.14 -12.33
N SER A 28 2.02 6.82 -13.25
CA SER A 28 1.86 7.52 -14.53
C SER A 28 0.62 8.43 -14.49
N PRO A 29 0.66 9.63 -15.10
CA PRO A 29 -0.49 10.52 -15.18
C PRO A 29 -1.71 9.82 -15.80
N GLY A 30 -2.91 10.11 -15.28
CA GLY A 30 -4.17 9.54 -15.77
C GLY A 30 -4.51 8.14 -15.27
N HIS A 31 -3.56 7.43 -14.65
CA HIS A 31 -3.77 6.12 -14.01
C HIS A 31 -3.59 6.19 -12.49
N GLU A 32 -4.04 7.30 -11.90
CA GLU A 32 -3.99 7.51 -10.47
C GLU A 32 -4.92 6.51 -9.76
N SER A 33 -4.38 5.88 -8.71
CA SER A 33 -5.14 4.98 -7.85
C SER A 33 -6.30 5.75 -7.22
N LYS A 34 -7.53 5.29 -7.44
CA LYS A 34 -8.76 5.82 -6.79
C LYS A 34 -8.99 5.18 -5.41
N LYS A 35 -8.26 4.12 -5.07
CA LYS A 35 -8.30 3.49 -3.75
C LYS A 35 -8.04 4.53 -2.65
N ALA A 36 -8.82 4.44 -1.58
CA ALA A 36 -8.81 5.35 -0.42
C ALA A 36 -9.30 6.79 -0.67
N ASN A 37 -9.65 7.16 -1.91
CA ASN A 37 -10.36 8.42 -2.17
C ASN A 37 -11.67 8.48 -1.39
N ILE A 38 -12.02 9.68 -0.94
CA ILE A 38 -13.26 9.96 -0.21
C ILE A 38 -14.15 10.84 -1.09
N TYR A 39 -15.41 10.44 -1.23
CA TYR A 39 -16.42 11.12 -2.01
C TYR A 39 -17.64 11.40 -1.14
N LYS A 40 -18.37 12.45 -1.50
CA LYS A 40 -19.78 12.55 -1.12
C LYS A 40 -20.59 11.93 -2.24
N GLY A 41 -21.35 10.88 -1.92
CA GLY A 41 -22.17 10.17 -2.88
C GLY A 41 -23.65 10.19 -2.50
N ARG A 42 -24.51 9.78 -3.44
CA ARG A 42 -25.96 9.67 -3.27
C ARG A 42 -26.38 8.22 -3.43
N ILE A 43 -27.20 7.70 -2.51
CA ILE A 43 -27.78 6.37 -2.64
C ILE A 43 -28.74 6.35 -3.84
N THR A 44 -28.45 5.54 -4.85
CA THR A 44 -29.25 5.46 -6.07
C THR A 44 -30.31 4.36 -6.01
N ARG A 45 -29.97 3.23 -5.39
CA ARG A 45 -30.87 2.08 -5.22
C ARG A 45 -30.46 1.25 -4.02
N ILE A 46 -31.43 0.61 -3.39
CA ILE A 46 -31.23 -0.30 -2.26
C ILE A 46 -31.58 -1.72 -2.69
N GLU A 47 -30.67 -2.66 -2.48
CA GLU A 47 -30.80 -4.08 -2.85
C GLU A 47 -30.78 -4.98 -1.62
N PRO A 48 -31.95 -5.33 -1.04
CA PRO A 48 -32.04 -6.13 0.19
C PRO A 48 -31.51 -7.54 0.01
N SER A 49 -31.69 -8.13 -1.17
CA SER A 49 -31.19 -9.47 -1.48
C SER A 49 -29.66 -9.56 -1.37
N LEU A 50 -28.96 -8.43 -1.56
CA LEU A 50 -27.52 -8.32 -1.40
C LEU A 50 -27.12 -7.74 -0.04
N GLU A 51 -28.08 -7.31 0.78
CA GLU A 51 -27.87 -6.50 1.98
C GLU A 51 -26.93 -5.31 1.72
N ALA A 52 -27.19 -4.58 0.63
CA ALA A 52 -26.33 -3.51 0.14
C ALA A 52 -27.11 -2.38 -0.56
N ALA A 53 -26.46 -1.24 -0.73
CA ALA A 53 -26.93 -0.11 -1.50
C ALA A 53 -25.92 0.24 -2.60
N PHE A 54 -26.41 0.83 -3.69
CA PHE A 54 -25.57 1.38 -4.73
C PHE A 54 -25.49 2.90 -4.57
N VAL A 55 -24.28 3.43 -4.75
CA VAL A 55 -23.97 4.84 -4.51
C VAL A 55 -23.45 5.46 -5.80
N ASP A 56 -24.08 6.54 -6.25
CA ASP A 56 -23.48 7.43 -7.24
C ASP A 56 -22.51 8.37 -6.51
N TYR A 57 -21.23 8.26 -6.87
CA TYR A 57 -20.14 9.06 -6.31
C TYR A 57 -19.40 9.85 -7.42
N GLY A 58 -20.00 9.96 -8.62
CA GLY A 58 -19.47 10.70 -9.76
C GLY A 58 -18.60 9.88 -10.72
N ALA A 59 -18.50 8.56 -10.53
CA ALA A 59 -17.88 7.65 -11.49
C ALA A 59 -18.91 7.10 -12.49
N GLU A 60 -18.46 6.55 -13.61
CA GLU A 60 -19.33 5.93 -14.62
C GLU A 60 -20.18 4.78 -14.06
N ARG A 61 -19.65 4.08 -13.05
CA ARG A 61 -20.33 2.96 -12.40
C ARG A 61 -20.59 3.27 -10.94
N HIS A 62 -21.80 2.96 -10.50
CA HIS A 62 -22.16 3.13 -9.10
C HIS A 62 -21.34 2.19 -8.23
N GLY A 63 -20.91 2.70 -7.09
CA GLY A 63 -20.20 1.91 -6.10
C GLY A 63 -21.14 1.01 -5.32
N PHE A 64 -20.59 -0.06 -4.75
CA PHE A 64 -21.31 -1.05 -3.95
C PHE A 64 -21.00 -0.83 -2.47
N LEU A 65 -22.02 -0.48 -1.68
CA LEU A 65 -21.93 -0.21 -0.25
C LEU A 65 -22.73 -1.27 0.54
N PRO A 66 -22.10 -2.29 1.13
CA PRO A 66 -22.79 -3.30 1.92
C PRO A 66 -23.18 -2.76 3.31
N ILE A 67 -24.26 -3.28 3.91
CA ILE A 67 -24.77 -2.84 5.23
C ILE A 67 -23.71 -2.92 6.33
N LYS A 68 -22.79 -3.89 6.25
CA LYS A 68 -21.71 -4.07 7.23
C LYS A 68 -20.70 -2.93 7.23
N GLU A 69 -20.69 -2.12 6.18
CA GLU A 69 -19.80 -0.98 5.97
C GLU A 69 -20.54 0.37 6.15
N VAL A 70 -21.74 0.35 6.75
CA VAL A 70 -22.55 1.54 7.06
C VAL A 70 -22.35 1.94 8.52
N ALA A 71 -21.85 3.15 8.75
CA ALA A 71 -21.63 3.73 10.06
C ALA A 71 -22.97 4.06 10.72
N ARG A 72 -22.98 4.02 12.05
CA ARG A 72 -24.20 4.23 12.85
C ARG A 72 -24.83 5.60 12.66
N ASP A 73 -24.02 6.59 12.33
CA ASP A 73 -24.46 7.96 12.10
C ASP A 73 -25.43 8.10 10.92
N TYR A 74 -25.43 7.11 10.00
CA TYR A 74 -26.37 7.05 8.88
C TYR A 74 -27.66 6.28 9.18
N PHE A 75 -27.78 5.66 10.38
CA PHE A 75 -29.00 4.98 10.78
C PHE A 75 -30.06 6.01 11.20
N PRO A 76 -31.36 5.68 11.10
CA PRO A 76 -32.40 6.54 11.60
C PRO A 76 -32.25 6.84 13.10
N GLU A 77 -32.59 8.06 13.52
CA GLU A 77 -32.61 8.41 14.94
C GLU A 77 -33.52 7.47 15.74
N GLY A 78 -33.04 7.01 16.89
CA GLY A 78 -33.78 6.06 17.74
C GLY A 78 -33.83 4.62 17.23
N TYR A 79 -33.05 4.27 16.20
CA TYR A 79 -33.02 2.90 15.67
C TYR A 79 -32.66 1.88 16.77
N THR A 80 -33.57 0.93 16.99
CA THR A 80 -33.43 -0.12 18.00
C THR A 80 -33.14 -1.44 17.31
N TYR A 81 -32.09 -2.13 17.74
CA TYR A 81 -31.69 -3.41 17.15
C TYR A 81 -32.69 -4.52 17.51
N GLN A 82 -33.62 -4.82 16.61
CA GLN A 82 -34.51 -5.97 16.69
C GLN A 82 -33.93 -7.14 15.87
N GLY A 83 -32.69 -7.53 16.21
CA GLY A 83 -31.93 -8.53 15.45
C GLY A 83 -30.93 -7.90 14.48
N ARG A 84 -30.67 -8.59 13.35
CA ARG A 84 -29.74 -8.08 12.33
C ARG A 84 -30.46 -7.00 11.51
N PRO A 85 -29.93 -5.76 11.46
CA PRO A 85 -30.57 -4.68 10.72
C PRO A 85 -30.66 -5.04 9.23
N SER A 86 -31.74 -4.63 8.56
CA SER A 86 -31.87 -4.72 7.10
C SER A 86 -31.47 -3.40 6.46
N ILE A 87 -30.80 -3.45 5.31
CA ILE A 87 -30.36 -2.24 4.60
C ILE A 87 -31.52 -1.29 4.26
N LYS A 88 -32.74 -1.83 4.04
CA LYS A 88 -33.97 -1.06 3.78
C LYS A 88 -34.42 -0.19 4.96
N GLU A 89 -34.11 -0.61 6.17
CA GLU A 89 -34.45 0.14 7.39
C GLU A 89 -33.40 1.20 7.70
N VAL A 90 -32.17 0.97 7.25
CA VAL A 90 -31.01 1.80 7.57
C VAL A 90 -30.85 2.97 6.61
N LEU A 91 -30.97 2.74 5.30
CA LEU A 91 -30.73 3.75 4.28
C LEU A 91 -31.99 4.06 3.47
N LYS A 92 -32.00 5.23 2.82
CA LYS A 92 -33.04 5.66 1.88
C LYS A 92 -32.45 6.04 0.53
N GLU A 93 -33.20 5.82 -0.54
CA GLU A 93 -32.84 6.34 -1.87
C GLU A 93 -32.80 7.87 -1.84
N GLY A 94 -31.81 8.45 -2.53
CA GLY A 94 -31.54 9.88 -2.54
C GLY A 94 -30.72 10.40 -1.35
N GLN A 95 -30.51 9.59 -0.30
CA GLN A 95 -29.70 9.96 0.87
C GLN A 95 -28.24 10.22 0.48
N GLU A 96 -27.66 11.30 1.00
CA GLU A 96 -26.24 11.62 0.80
C GLU A 96 -25.39 10.94 1.86
N VAL A 97 -24.24 10.40 1.46
CA VAL A 97 -23.31 9.66 2.31
C VAL A 97 -21.86 10.00 1.95
N ILE A 98 -21.01 10.15 2.96
CA ILE A 98 -19.55 10.20 2.77
C ILE A 98 -19.05 8.76 2.67
N VAL A 99 -18.38 8.45 1.56
CA VAL A 99 -17.90 7.10 1.25
C VAL A 99 -16.42 7.12 0.87
N GLN A 100 -15.69 6.11 1.31
CA GLN A 100 -14.32 5.84 0.93
C GLN A 100 -14.25 4.61 0.02
N VAL A 101 -13.41 4.66 -1.01
CA VAL A 101 -13.16 3.52 -1.90
C VAL A 101 -12.24 2.51 -1.21
N GLU A 102 -12.77 1.35 -0.83
CA GLU A 102 -11.99 0.26 -0.25
C GLU A 102 -11.29 -0.56 -1.35
N LYS A 103 -12.02 -0.86 -2.43
CA LYS A 103 -11.54 -1.62 -3.59
C LYS A 103 -11.99 -0.93 -4.87
N GLU A 104 -11.05 -0.75 -5.79
CA GLU A 104 -11.31 -0.16 -7.10
C GLU A 104 -12.22 -1.06 -7.95
N GLU A 105 -12.75 -0.46 -9.02
CA GLU A 105 -13.55 -1.16 -10.01
C GLU A 105 -12.77 -2.33 -10.63
N ARG A 106 -13.46 -3.46 -10.81
CA ARG A 106 -12.85 -4.66 -11.39
C ARG A 106 -13.78 -5.30 -12.40
N GLY A 107 -13.31 -5.39 -13.64
CA GLY A 107 -14.05 -6.01 -14.74
C GLY A 107 -15.36 -5.26 -14.96
N ASN A 108 -16.50 -5.89 -14.62
CA ASN A 108 -17.84 -5.28 -14.71
C ASN A 108 -18.42 -4.83 -13.36
N LYS A 109 -17.68 -4.97 -12.26
CA LYS A 109 -18.14 -4.60 -10.92
C LYS A 109 -17.70 -3.18 -10.57
N GLY A 110 -18.63 -2.36 -10.06
CA GLY A 110 -18.33 -1.07 -9.47
C GLY A 110 -17.42 -1.17 -8.24
N ALA A 111 -16.88 -0.04 -7.80
CA ALA A 111 -15.97 0.03 -6.66
C ALA A 111 -16.65 -0.45 -5.37
N ALA A 112 -15.93 -1.14 -4.49
CA ALA A 112 -16.43 -1.43 -3.15
C ALA A 112 -16.22 -0.20 -2.26
N LEU A 113 -17.30 0.24 -1.62
CA LEU A 113 -17.34 1.44 -0.79
C LEU A 113 -17.54 1.09 0.67
N THR A 114 -17.03 1.95 1.55
CA THR A 114 -17.33 1.94 2.97
C THR A 114 -17.64 3.34 3.44
N THR A 115 -18.55 3.47 4.40
CA THR A 115 -18.71 4.73 5.11
C THR A 115 -17.73 4.84 6.28
N PHE A 116 -17.11 3.74 6.72
CA PHE A 116 -16.09 3.78 7.77
C PHE A 116 -14.79 4.36 7.23
N ILE A 117 -14.66 5.68 7.34
CA ILE A 117 -13.52 6.41 6.81
C ILE A 117 -12.27 6.00 7.59
N SER A 118 -11.18 5.84 6.88
CA SER A 118 -9.85 5.57 7.42
C SER A 118 -8.88 6.60 6.87
N LEU A 119 -8.25 7.35 7.78
CA LEU A 119 -7.23 8.34 7.45
C LEU A 119 -5.89 7.83 7.97
N ALA A 120 -5.02 7.41 7.06
CA ALA A 120 -3.70 6.90 7.43
C ALA A 120 -2.71 8.06 7.55
N GLY A 121 -2.09 8.17 8.73
CA GLY A 121 -0.92 9.01 9.01
C GLY A 121 0.38 8.22 8.95
N SER A 122 1.47 8.80 9.43
CA SER A 122 2.77 8.11 9.42
C SER A 122 2.82 6.96 10.43
N TYR A 123 2.23 7.18 11.61
CA TYR A 123 2.27 6.26 12.74
C TYR A 123 0.90 5.74 13.12
N LEU A 124 -0.15 6.51 12.85
CA LEU A 124 -1.51 6.23 13.25
C LEU A 124 -2.42 6.05 12.04
N VAL A 125 -3.54 5.36 12.25
CA VAL A 125 -4.69 5.37 11.35
C VAL A 125 -5.90 5.80 12.17
N LEU A 126 -6.45 6.95 11.83
CA LEU A 126 -7.65 7.49 12.45
C LEU A 126 -8.89 6.90 11.77
N MET A 127 -9.81 6.38 12.57
CA MET A 127 -11.11 5.86 12.14
C MET A 127 -12.21 6.75 12.76
N PRO A 128 -12.50 7.92 12.18
CA PRO A 128 -13.28 8.95 12.87
C PRO A 128 -14.74 8.58 13.14
N ASN A 129 -15.28 7.56 12.48
CA ASN A 129 -16.67 7.11 12.64
C ASN A 129 -16.78 5.61 12.96
N ASN A 130 -15.71 5.03 13.50
CA ASN A 130 -15.71 3.66 13.98
C ASN A 130 -14.99 3.54 15.33
N PRO A 131 -15.70 3.74 16.46
CA PRO A 131 -15.08 3.66 17.79
C PRO A 131 -14.64 2.24 18.15
N ARG A 132 -15.12 1.23 17.43
CA ARG A 132 -14.73 -0.18 17.63
C ARG A 132 -13.43 -0.51 16.91
N ALA A 133 -13.05 0.28 15.90
CA ALA A 133 -11.80 0.09 15.18
C ALA A 133 -10.67 0.77 15.94
N GLY A 134 -10.07 0.05 16.89
CA GLY A 134 -8.92 0.53 17.63
C GLY A 134 -7.93 -0.58 17.95
N GLY A 135 -6.65 -0.22 18.12
CA GLY A 135 -5.64 -1.14 18.63
C GLY A 135 -4.23 -0.92 18.09
N ILE A 136 -3.37 -1.89 18.34
CA ILE A 136 -1.97 -1.87 17.91
C ILE A 136 -1.79 -2.93 16.82
N SER A 137 -1.07 -2.57 15.75
CA SER A 137 -0.69 -3.47 14.66
C SER A 137 -0.32 -4.87 15.17
N ARG A 138 -0.84 -5.90 14.51
CA ARG A 138 -0.57 -7.30 14.87
C ARG A 138 0.89 -7.70 14.71
N ARG A 139 1.68 -6.91 13.99
CA ARG A 139 3.12 -7.14 13.81
C ARG A 139 3.95 -6.73 15.04
N ILE A 140 3.33 -6.08 16.02
CA ILE A 140 3.99 -5.60 17.23
C ILE A 140 3.57 -6.48 18.40
N GLU A 141 4.56 -7.12 19.01
CA GLU A 141 4.43 -8.10 20.09
C GLU A 141 5.38 -7.75 21.25
N GLY A 142 5.24 -8.44 22.38
CA GLY A 142 6.14 -8.26 23.53
C GLY A 142 6.08 -6.87 24.18
N ASP A 143 7.22 -6.43 24.71
CA ASP A 143 7.34 -5.20 25.51
C ASP A 143 7.01 -3.93 24.72
N GLU A 144 7.35 -3.90 23.42
CA GLU A 144 7.02 -2.77 22.53
C GLU A 144 5.50 -2.52 22.47
N ARG A 145 4.70 -3.59 22.46
CA ARG A 145 3.24 -3.49 22.46
C ARG A 145 2.72 -2.88 23.76
N THR A 146 3.32 -3.25 24.89
CA THR A 146 2.95 -2.72 26.21
C THR A 146 3.28 -1.23 26.31
N GLN A 147 4.48 -0.84 25.86
CA GLN A 147 4.91 0.57 25.82
C GLN A 147 4.01 1.42 24.93
N LEU A 148 3.68 0.94 23.72
CA LEU A 148 2.76 1.65 22.84
C LEU A 148 1.35 1.75 23.43
N LYS A 149 0.87 0.72 24.13
CA LYS A 149 -0.43 0.79 24.79
C LYS A 149 -0.46 1.86 25.87
N ALA A 150 0.63 2.02 26.61
CA ALA A 150 0.78 3.11 27.59
C ALA A 150 0.81 4.48 26.90
N ALA A 151 1.60 4.65 25.84
CA ALA A 151 1.66 5.90 25.08
C ALA A 151 0.33 6.25 24.40
N LEU A 152 -0.44 5.27 23.92
CA LEU A 152 -1.77 5.52 23.36
C LEU A 152 -2.76 6.01 24.40
N SER A 153 -2.63 5.56 25.65
CA SER A 153 -3.55 5.95 26.72
C SER A 153 -3.41 7.40 27.15
N THR A 154 -2.30 8.06 26.80
CA THR A 154 -2.09 9.49 27.06
C THR A 154 -2.63 10.38 25.96
N LEU A 155 -3.02 9.82 24.80
CA LEU A 155 -3.55 10.61 23.68
C LEU A 155 -5.02 10.94 23.91
N GLU A 156 -5.37 12.21 23.71
CA GLU A 156 -6.76 12.67 23.75
C GLU A 156 -7.46 12.38 22.41
N LEU A 157 -8.15 11.24 22.33
CA LEU A 157 -8.96 10.89 21.17
C LEU A 157 -10.42 11.35 21.37
N PRO A 158 -11.00 12.14 20.45
CA PRO A 158 -12.40 12.53 20.52
C PRO A 158 -13.36 11.32 20.60
N GLN A 159 -14.46 11.49 21.32
CA GLN A 159 -15.47 10.43 21.48
C GLN A 159 -16.03 9.99 20.12
N GLY A 160 -16.26 8.69 19.98
CA GLY A 160 -16.79 8.11 18.73
C GLY A 160 -15.72 7.76 17.69
N MET A 161 -14.47 8.17 17.89
CA MET A 161 -13.37 7.84 16.99
C MET A 161 -12.61 6.60 17.46
N GLY A 162 -12.02 5.88 16.50
CA GLY A 162 -11.08 4.78 16.74
C GLY A 162 -9.68 5.13 16.24
N LEU A 163 -8.65 4.51 16.83
CA LEU A 163 -7.26 4.76 16.49
C LEU A 163 -6.46 3.46 16.41
N ILE A 164 -5.73 3.28 15.31
CA ILE A 164 -4.87 2.11 15.08
C ILE A 164 -3.40 2.54 14.97
N VAL A 165 -2.52 1.95 15.77
CA VAL A 165 -1.07 2.20 15.65
C VAL A 165 -0.45 1.31 14.58
N ARG A 166 0.22 1.94 13.61
CA ARG A 166 0.99 1.32 12.54
C ARG A 166 2.32 0.79 13.07
N THR A 167 2.94 -0.14 12.34
CA THR A 167 4.27 -0.67 12.67
C THR A 167 5.35 0.41 12.74
N ALA A 168 5.21 1.49 11.98
CA ALA A 168 6.14 2.63 12.03
C ALA A 168 6.04 3.48 13.31
N GLY A 169 4.99 3.29 14.12
CA GLY A 169 4.81 3.98 15.40
C GLY A 169 5.64 3.39 16.55
N VAL A 170 6.29 2.23 16.37
CA VAL A 170 7.13 1.61 17.42
C VAL A 170 8.30 2.54 17.78
N GLY A 171 8.52 2.74 19.08
CA GLY A 171 9.62 3.56 19.61
C GLY A 171 9.42 5.08 19.45
N LYS A 172 8.20 5.51 19.14
CA LYS A 172 7.80 6.93 19.07
C LYS A 172 7.32 7.45 20.41
N SER A 173 7.62 8.70 20.71
CA SER A 173 7.15 9.37 21.92
C SER A 173 5.65 9.65 21.83
N ALA A 174 5.00 9.87 22.98
CA ALA A 174 3.61 10.29 23.03
C ALA A 174 3.38 11.58 22.23
N GLU A 175 4.29 12.55 22.32
CA GLU A 175 4.25 13.81 21.57
C GLU A 175 4.29 13.60 20.04
N GLU A 176 5.14 12.69 19.54
CA GLU A 176 5.20 12.36 18.11
C GLU A 176 3.89 11.72 17.62
N LEU A 177 3.26 10.87 18.44
CA LEU A 177 1.98 10.26 18.12
C LEU A 177 0.84 11.29 18.19
N GLU A 178 0.88 12.20 19.16
CA GLU A 178 -0.10 13.28 19.31
C GLU A 178 -0.06 14.25 18.12
N TRP A 179 1.14 14.59 17.63
CA TRP A 179 1.29 15.39 16.42
C TRP A 179 0.63 14.72 15.20
N ASP A 180 0.93 13.43 14.97
CA ASP A 180 0.33 12.66 13.86
C ASP A 180 -1.20 12.58 14.01
N LEU A 181 -1.71 12.40 15.25
CA LEU A 181 -3.15 12.42 15.54
C LEU A 181 -3.78 13.77 15.19
N ASN A 182 -3.17 14.88 15.59
CA ASN A 182 -3.67 16.22 15.32
C ASN A 182 -3.72 16.53 13.81
N VAL A 183 -2.73 16.09 13.04
CA VAL A 183 -2.76 16.19 11.57
C VAL A 183 -3.97 15.44 11.01
N LEU A 184 -4.23 14.21 11.49
CA LEU A 184 -5.37 13.41 11.04
C LEU A 184 -6.72 13.99 11.45
N LEU A 185 -6.83 14.57 12.64
CA LEU A 185 -8.05 15.25 13.11
C LEU A 185 -8.36 16.50 12.27
N ASN A 186 -7.34 17.30 11.97
CA ASN A 186 -7.48 18.47 11.10
C ASN A 186 -7.91 18.05 9.69
N HIS A 187 -7.32 16.98 9.15
CA HIS A 187 -7.73 16.42 7.86
C HIS A 187 -9.19 15.95 7.90
N TRP A 188 -9.61 15.25 8.95
CA TRP A 188 -11.01 14.84 9.09
C TRP A 188 -11.98 16.02 9.16
N ASN A 189 -11.62 17.09 9.88
CA ASN A 189 -12.44 18.30 9.93
C ASN A 189 -12.58 18.94 8.54
N ALA A 190 -11.48 19.06 7.78
CA ALA A 190 -11.54 19.56 6.40
C ALA A 190 -12.42 18.68 5.49
N VAL A 191 -12.38 17.35 5.66
CA VAL A 191 -13.27 16.42 4.92
C VAL A 191 -14.74 16.69 5.25
N LYS A 192 -15.10 16.87 6.53
CA LYS A 192 -16.47 17.19 6.95
C LYS A 192 -16.92 18.55 6.42
N GLU A 193 -16.11 19.60 6.59
CA GLU A 193 -16.43 20.94 6.11
C GLU A 193 -16.67 20.97 4.60
N ALA A 194 -15.82 20.29 3.82
CA ALA A 194 -16.00 20.16 2.38
C ALA A 194 -17.28 19.41 2.03
N ALA A 195 -17.60 18.33 2.77
CA ALA A 195 -18.82 17.54 2.60
C ALA A 195 -20.08 18.36 2.91
N ASP A 196 -20.06 19.22 3.93
CA ASP A 196 -21.20 20.06 4.30
C ASP A 196 -21.39 21.22 3.31
N ALA A 197 -20.30 21.77 2.78
CA ALA A 197 -20.33 22.89 1.85
C ALA A 197 -20.80 22.53 0.42
N ASN A 198 -20.76 21.26 0.02
CA ASN A 198 -21.02 20.84 -1.36
C ASN A 198 -22.08 19.73 -1.44
N GLN A 199 -22.86 19.71 -2.53
CA GLN A 199 -23.87 18.67 -2.79
C GLN A 199 -23.27 17.45 -3.48
N ALA A 200 -23.83 16.27 -3.21
CA ALA A 200 -23.41 15.04 -3.87
C ALA A 200 -23.92 14.95 -5.33
N PRO A 201 -23.16 14.33 -6.27
CA PRO A 201 -21.89 13.64 -6.05
C PRO A 201 -20.64 14.52 -6.29
N PHE A 202 -19.63 14.41 -5.44
CA PHE A 202 -18.32 15.04 -5.68
C PHE A 202 -17.16 14.36 -4.93
N LEU A 203 -15.93 14.57 -5.42
CA LEU A 203 -14.69 14.11 -4.78
C LEU A 203 -14.31 15.07 -3.64
N ILE A 204 -14.26 14.56 -2.40
CA ILE A 204 -13.85 15.34 -1.23
C ILE A 204 -12.33 15.27 -1.06
N HIS A 205 -11.78 14.06 -1.10
CA HIS A 205 -10.36 13.81 -0.88
C HIS A 205 -9.85 12.84 -1.94
N GLN A 206 -8.85 13.29 -2.69
CA GLN A 206 -8.06 12.42 -3.53
C GLN A 206 -6.91 11.85 -2.69
N GLU A 207 -6.85 10.52 -2.59
CA GLU A 207 -5.71 9.83 -1.97
C GLU A 207 -4.44 10.30 -2.68
N SER A 208 -3.42 10.59 -1.87
CA SER A 208 -2.33 11.44 -2.33
C SER A 208 -1.45 10.76 -3.38
N ASN A 209 -0.70 11.58 -4.12
CA ASN A 209 0.26 11.11 -5.11
C ASN A 209 1.32 10.18 -4.50
N VAL A 210 2.06 9.46 -5.34
CA VAL A 210 3.08 8.48 -4.93
C VAL A 210 4.12 9.07 -3.98
N ILE A 211 4.47 10.36 -4.11
CA ILE A 211 5.41 11.04 -3.20
C ILE A 211 4.84 11.10 -1.79
N VAL A 212 3.62 11.60 -1.63
CA VAL A 212 2.98 11.72 -0.31
C VAL A 212 2.73 10.34 0.30
N ARG A 213 2.27 9.36 -0.49
CA ARG A 213 2.16 7.97 -0.03
C ARG A 213 3.49 7.43 0.43
N ALA A 214 4.56 7.66 -0.33
CA ALA A 214 5.88 7.17 0.03
C ALA A 214 6.42 7.84 1.30
N ILE A 215 6.20 9.15 1.46
CA ILE A 215 6.55 9.87 2.69
C ILE A 215 5.77 9.29 3.88
N ARG A 216 4.45 9.13 3.76
CA ARG A 216 3.61 8.57 4.82
C ARG A 216 4.03 7.14 5.21
N ASP A 217 4.27 6.29 4.21
CA ASP A 217 4.39 4.85 4.43
C ASP A 217 5.83 4.39 4.69
N TYR A 218 6.83 5.12 4.16
CA TYR A 218 8.23 4.72 4.23
C TYR A 218 9.13 5.65 5.03
N LEU A 219 8.72 6.89 5.34
CA LEU A 219 9.61 7.83 6.02
C LEU A 219 9.87 7.46 7.48
N ARG A 220 10.89 6.63 7.68
CA ARG A 220 11.32 6.07 8.97
C ARG A 220 12.69 6.63 9.38
N ARG A 221 13.05 6.46 10.66
CA ARG A 221 14.31 7.01 11.25
C ARG A 221 15.58 6.51 10.57
N ASP A 222 15.55 5.33 9.98
CA ASP A 222 16.61 4.70 9.18
C ASP A 222 16.80 5.34 7.79
N ILE A 223 15.85 6.13 7.28
CA ILE A 223 16.03 6.86 6.01
C ILE A 223 16.98 8.04 6.21
N GLY A 224 18.24 7.89 5.79
CA GLY A 224 19.26 8.94 5.89
C GLY A 224 18.92 10.20 5.09
N GLU A 225 18.56 10.04 3.81
CA GLU A 225 18.32 11.16 2.89
C GLU A 225 17.14 10.88 1.95
N ILE A 226 16.46 11.97 1.54
CA ILE A 226 15.45 11.98 0.49
C ILE A 226 15.98 12.86 -0.64
N LEU A 227 16.35 12.25 -1.76
CA LEU A 227 16.90 12.94 -2.92
C LEU A 227 15.83 13.11 -3.99
N ILE A 228 15.67 14.33 -4.50
CA ILE A 228 14.63 14.69 -5.46
C ILE A 228 15.27 15.44 -6.62
N ASP A 229 15.11 14.95 -7.85
CA ASP A 229 15.75 15.50 -9.06
C ASP A 229 14.97 16.63 -9.76
N SER A 230 13.78 16.98 -9.25
CA SER A 230 12.90 18.00 -9.82
C SER A 230 12.62 19.11 -8.82
N ASN A 231 12.82 20.38 -9.24
CA ASN A 231 12.65 21.54 -8.37
C ASN A 231 11.19 21.72 -7.90
N THR A 232 10.23 21.50 -8.80
CA THR A 232 8.80 21.65 -8.47
C THR A 232 8.35 20.59 -7.46
N ILE A 233 8.85 19.36 -7.62
CA ILE A 233 8.56 18.26 -6.70
C ILE A 233 9.30 18.43 -5.37
N PHE A 234 10.53 18.93 -5.40
CA PHE A 234 11.31 19.21 -4.20
C PHE A 234 10.57 20.18 -3.26
N GLU A 235 10.11 21.31 -3.78
CA GLU A 235 9.36 22.28 -2.95
C GLU A 235 8.04 21.71 -2.42
N ARG A 236 7.30 20.96 -3.25
CA ARG A 236 6.06 20.30 -2.83
C ARG A 236 6.31 19.25 -1.73
N ALA A 237 7.31 18.40 -1.90
CA ALA A 237 7.68 17.39 -0.93
C ALA A 237 8.16 18.02 0.38
N ARG A 238 8.95 19.10 0.29
CA ARG A 238 9.44 19.86 1.45
C ARG A 238 8.28 20.50 2.23
N ALA A 239 7.33 21.14 1.54
CA ALA A 239 6.14 21.70 2.18
C ALA A 239 5.29 20.62 2.86
N HIS A 240 5.11 19.48 2.20
CA HIS A 240 4.36 18.36 2.77
C HIS A 240 5.06 17.75 4.00
N ILE A 241 6.37 17.51 3.92
CA ILE A 241 7.16 17.01 5.06
C ILE A 241 7.15 18.01 6.21
N HIS A 242 7.18 19.31 5.95
CA HIS A 242 7.08 20.31 7.00
C HIS A 242 5.78 20.19 7.81
N LEU A 243 4.65 19.91 7.15
CA LEU A 243 3.36 19.72 7.80
C LEU A 243 3.29 18.41 8.60
N VAL A 244 3.72 17.30 7.98
CA VAL A 244 3.45 15.96 8.52
C VAL A 244 4.61 15.43 9.37
N ARG A 245 5.85 15.74 9.01
CA ARG A 245 7.09 15.18 9.56
C ARG A 245 8.24 16.22 9.60
N PRO A 246 8.10 17.30 10.37
CA PRO A 246 9.09 18.38 10.41
C PRO A 246 10.49 17.89 10.84
N ASP A 247 10.57 16.78 11.58
CA ASP A 247 11.80 16.10 11.99
C ASP A 247 12.67 15.62 10.80
N PHE A 248 12.09 15.46 9.61
CA PHE A 248 12.78 14.99 8.40
C PHE A 248 13.15 16.09 7.41
N ILE A 249 12.80 17.36 7.69
CA ILE A 249 12.97 18.45 6.73
C ILE A 249 14.42 18.60 6.25
N ASN A 250 15.38 18.42 7.16
CA ASN A 250 16.82 18.55 6.88
C ASN A 250 17.38 17.38 6.06
N ARG A 251 16.63 16.27 5.93
CA ARG A 251 17.01 15.11 5.14
C ARG A 251 16.54 15.22 3.68
N VAL A 252 15.68 16.18 3.37
CA VAL A 252 15.19 16.45 2.01
C VAL A 252 16.23 17.28 1.28
N LYS A 253 16.80 16.73 0.21
CA LYS A 253 17.81 17.41 -0.62
C LYS A 253 17.41 17.36 -2.08
N LYS A 254 17.67 18.47 -2.78
CA LYS A 254 17.57 18.52 -4.23
C LYS A 254 18.79 17.83 -4.82
N TYR A 255 18.57 17.03 -5.85
CA TYR A 255 19.63 16.43 -6.65
C TYR A 255 19.81 17.24 -7.93
N ASP A 256 21.00 17.83 -8.09
CA ASP A 256 21.37 18.66 -9.25
C ASP A 256 22.56 18.05 -10.05
N GLY A 257 22.77 16.73 -9.92
CA GLY A 257 23.85 16.04 -10.62
C GLY A 257 23.58 15.92 -12.13
N GLU A 258 24.65 15.92 -12.94
CA GLU A 258 24.55 15.75 -14.40
C GLU A 258 24.08 14.35 -14.80
N VAL A 259 24.47 13.33 -14.03
CA VAL A 259 24.04 11.94 -14.25
C VAL A 259 22.63 11.76 -13.68
N PRO A 260 21.69 11.11 -14.39
CA PRO A 260 20.35 10.86 -13.85
C PRO A 260 20.38 10.15 -12.49
N LEU A 261 19.51 10.57 -11.57
CA LEU A 261 19.52 10.16 -10.16
C LEU A 261 19.62 8.63 -9.97
N PHE A 262 18.79 7.86 -10.65
CA PHE A 262 18.76 6.40 -10.51
C PHE A 262 20.00 5.71 -11.12
N SER A 263 20.55 6.27 -12.19
CA SER A 263 21.81 5.81 -12.79
C SER A 263 23.00 6.10 -11.88
N HIS A 264 23.03 7.28 -11.24
CA HIS A 264 24.07 7.65 -10.27
C HIS A 264 24.12 6.66 -9.09
N TYR A 265 22.97 6.18 -8.63
CA TYR A 265 22.85 5.16 -7.57
C TYR A 265 22.89 3.71 -8.08
N GLN A 266 23.08 3.49 -9.39
CA GLN A 266 23.19 2.16 -10.03
C GLN A 266 21.98 1.25 -9.80
N ILE A 267 20.78 1.83 -9.71
CA ILE A 267 19.54 1.07 -9.49
C ILE A 267 18.72 0.85 -10.76
N GLU A 268 19.03 1.51 -11.88
CA GLU A 268 18.25 1.39 -13.13
C GLU A 268 18.17 -0.07 -13.62
N SER A 269 19.30 -0.78 -13.62
CA SER A 269 19.34 -2.20 -14.03
C SER A 269 18.53 -3.11 -13.10
N GLN A 270 18.43 -2.75 -11.82
CA GLN A 270 17.60 -3.48 -10.85
C GLN A 270 16.11 -3.20 -11.06
N ILE A 271 15.76 -1.98 -11.48
CA ILE A 271 14.39 -1.63 -11.90
C ILE A 271 14.03 -2.44 -13.16
N ASP A 272 14.91 -2.48 -14.15
CA ASP A 272 14.70 -3.26 -15.38
C ASP A 272 14.47 -4.75 -15.10
N SER A 273 15.18 -5.31 -14.10
CA SER A 273 14.97 -6.70 -13.65
C SER A 273 13.54 -6.99 -13.20
N ALA A 274 12.80 -5.99 -12.70
CA ALA A 274 11.41 -6.15 -12.28
C ALA A 274 10.45 -6.35 -13.48
N PHE A 275 10.85 -5.95 -14.67
CA PHE A 275 10.09 -6.17 -15.91
C PHE A 275 10.44 -7.47 -16.62
N GLN A 276 11.61 -8.05 -16.31
CA GLN A 276 12.10 -9.27 -16.95
C GLN A 276 11.36 -10.51 -16.45
N ARG A 277 11.20 -11.52 -17.32
CA ARG A 277 10.65 -12.82 -16.93
C ARG A 277 11.64 -13.63 -16.08
N GLU A 278 12.92 -13.60 -16.44
CA GLU A 278 14.01 -14.30 -15.77
C GLU A 278 14.88 -13.28 -15.03
N VAL A 279 15.25 -13.59 -13.78
CA VAL A 279 16.11 -12.75 -12.94
C VAL A 279 17.30 -13.57 -12.46
N ARG A 280 18.51 -13.06 -12.69
CA ARG A 280 19.77 -13.73 -12.32
C ARG A 280 20.02 -13.63 -10.81
N LEU A 281 20.51 -14.73 -10.23
CA LEU A 281 20.94 -14.82 -8.84
C LEU A 281 22.45 -14.57 -8.72
N PRO A 282 22.94 -14.12 -7.55
CA PRO A 282 24.36 -13.82 -7.32
C PRO A 282 25.31 -14.95 -7.72
N SER A 283 24.98 -16.20 -7.41
CA SER A 283 25.81 -17.37 -7.73
C SER A 283 25.63 -17.92 -9.15
N GLY A 284 24.95 -17.17 -10.03
CA GLY A 284 24.77 -17.50 -11.46
C GLY A 284 23.52 -18.32 -11.78
N GLY A 285 22.74 -18.71 -10.78
CA GLY A 285 21.39 -19.27 -10.97
C GLY A 285 20.41 -18.21 -11.47
N SER A 286 19.13 -18.57 -11.57
CA SER A 286 18.07 -17.65 -11.98
C SER A 286 16.72 -18.08 -11.47
N ILE A 287 15.84 -17.11 -11.20
CA ILE A 287 14.41 -17.35 -10.98
C ILE A 287 13.62 -16.95 -12.22
N VAL A 288 12.56 -17.68 -12.52
CA VAL A 288 11.65 -17.42 -13.66
C VAL A 288 10.26 -17.19 -13.11
N ILE A 289 9.66 -16.05 -13.42
CA ILE A 289 8.37 -15.62 -12.84
C ILE A 289 7.30 -15.59 -13.95
N ASP A 290 6.29 -16.45 -13.82
CA ASP A 290 5.20 -16.61 -14.78
C ASP A 290 3.83 -16.32 -14.16
N PRO A 291 3.21 -15.17 -14.47
CA PRO A 291 1.84 -14.87 -14.08
C PRO A 291 0.84 -15.70 -14.91
N THR A 292 -0.10 -16.35 -14.23
CA THR A 292 -1.25 -17.03 -14.86
C THR A 292 -2.56 -16.31 -14.51
N GLU A 293 -3.70 -16.86 -14.94
CA GLU A 293 -5.01 -16.29 -14.62
C GLU A 293 -5.30 -16.26 -13.10
N ALA A 294 -4.96 -17.35 -12.40
CA ALA A 294 -5.34 -17.54 -11.00
C ALA A 294 -4.17 -17.33 -10.02
N LEU A 295 -2.94 -17.63 -10.43
CA LEU A 295 -1.75 -17.64 -9.58
C LEU A 295 -0.50 -17.15 -10.31
N THR A 296 0.58 -16.90 -9.58
CA THR A 296 1.91 -16.65 -10.16
C THR A 296 2.81 -17.84 -9.83
N SER A 297 3.41 -18.47 -10.83
CA SER A 297 4.39 -19.53 -10.63
C SER A 297 5.79 -18.97 -10.70
N ILE A 298 6.69 -19.48 -9.84
CA ILE A 298 8.10 -19.13 -9.82
C ILE A 298 8.92 -20.41 -9.88
N ASP A 299 9.79 -20.52 -10.87
CA ASP A 299 10.73 -21.64 -11.05
C ASP A 299 12.17 -21.20 -10.75
N ILE A 300 13.01 -22.12 -10.25
CA ILE A 300 14.38 -21.83 -9.80
C ILE A 300 15.36 -22.73 -10.55
N ASN A 301 16.27 -22.09 -11.28
CA ASN A 301 17.32 -22.76 -12.04
C ASN A 301 18.69 -22.52 -11.38
N SER A 302 19.45 -23.58 -11.17
CA SER A 302 20.83 -23.47 -10.70
C SER A 302 21.79 -23.06 -11.82
N ALA A 303 22.93 -22.48 -11.44
CA ALA A 303 24.02 -22.25 -12.37
C ALA A 303 24.56 -23.59 -12.92
N ARG A 304 25.06 -23.62 -14.16
CA ARG A 304 25.80 -24.78 -14.67
C ARG A 304 27.02 -25.00 -13.76
N ALA A 305 27.01 -26.10 -13.01
CA ALA A 305 28.07 -26.44 -12.07
C ALA A 305 29.43 -26.58 -12.77
N THR A 306 30.29 -25.58 -12.64
CA THR A 306 31.71 -25.72 -12.97
C THR A 306 32.45 -26.25 -11.75
N LYS A 307 32.79 -27.55 -11.79
CA LYS A 307 33.71 -28.29 -10.92
C LYS A 307 33.17 -28.71 -9.54
N GLY A 308 32.72 -29.96 -9.44
CA GLY A 308 32.97 -30.88 -8.31
C GLY A 308 32.46 -30.55 -6.90
N GLY A 309 31.72 -29.47 -6.68
CA GLY A 309 31.09 -29.16 -5.39
C GLY A 309 29.91 -30.09 -5.07
N ASP A 310 29.56 -30.18 -3.79
CA ASP A 310 28.40 -30.93 -3.32
C ASP A 310 27.11 -30.37 -3.97
N ILE A 311 26.41 -31.24 -4.70
CA ILE A 311 25.18 -30.89 -5.43
C ILE A 311 24.11 -30.42 -4.45
N GLU A 312 24.05 -31.04 -3.26
CA GLU A 312 23.05 -30.69 -2.24
C GLU A 312 23.32 -29.28 -1.67
N GLU A 313 24.58 -28.94 -1.43
CA GLU A 313 24.96 -27.63 -0.92
C GLU A 313 24.71 -26.53 -1.97
N THR A 314 24.98 -26.82 -3.24
CA THR A 314 24.70 -25.91 -4.35
C THR A 314 23.19 -25.65 -4.48
N ALA A 315 22.36 -26.69 -4.35
CA ALA A 315 20.91 -26.58 -4.38
C ALA A 315 20.38 -25.73 -3.21
N LEU A 316 20.85 -26.00 -1.99
CA LEU A 316 20.49 -25.21 -0.81
C LEU A 316 20.85 -23.74 -0.99
N ASN A 317 22.10 -23.44 -1.36
CA ASN A 317 22.57 -22.06 -1.54
C ASN A 317 21.77 -21.32 -2.61
N THR A 318 21.49 -21.98 -3.75
CA THR A 318 20.67 -21.39 -4.81
C THR A 318 19.24 -21.09 -4.31
N ASN A 319 18.64 -22.01 -3.55
CA ASN A 319 17.30 -21.81 -2.98
C ASN A 319 17.27 -20.69 -1.93
N LEU A 320 18.32 -20.50 -1.14
CA LEU A 320 18.45 -19.39 -0.19
C LEU A 320 18.55 -18.04 -0.91
N GLU A 321 19.37 -17.95 -1.96
CA GLU A 321 19.44 -16.75 -2.81
C GLU A 321 18.10 -16.47 -3.50
N ALA A 322 17.45 -17.51 -4.00
CA ALA A 322 16.14 -17.41 -4.62
C ALA A 322 15.08 -16.91 -3.63
N ALA A 323 15.08 -17.37 -2.38
CA ALA A 323 14.14 -16.91 -1.36
C ALA A 323 14.24 -15.39 -1.12
N ASP A 324 15.46 -14.86 -1.07
CA ASP A 324 15.70 -13.42 -0.93
C ASP A 324 15.24 -12.62 -2.16
N GLU A 325 15.59 -13.11 -3.35
CA GLU A 325 15.28 -12.43 -4.60
C GLU A 325 13.78 -12.48 -4.92
N ILE A 326 13.11 -13.60 -4.63
CA ILE A 326 11.65 -13.72 -4.73
C ILE A 326 10.97 -12.71 -3.81
N ALA A 327 11.37 -12.63 -2.54
CA ALA A 327 10.79 -11.67 -1.61
C ALA A 327 10.96 -10.22 -2.10
N ARG A 328 12.12 -9.90 -2.70
CA ARG A 328 12.38 -8.60 -3.32
C ARG A 328 11.51 -8.35 -4.54
N GLN A 329 11.45 -9.29 -5.49
CA GLN A 329 10.65 -9.18 -6.72
C GLN A 329 9.15 -9.10 -6.44
N LEU A 330 8.65 -9.78 -5.42
CA LEU A 330 7.25 -9.66 -4.97
C LEU A 330 6.88 -8.22 -4.60
N ARG A 331 7.81 -7.49 -3.97
CA ARG A 331 7.64 -6.06 -3.65
C ARG A 331 7.75 -5.19 -4.88
N LEU A 332 8.87 -5.29 -5.62
CA LEU A 332 9.14 -4.43 -6.78
C LEU A 332 8.06 -4.52 -7.85
N ARG A 333 7.49 -5.71 -8.06
CA ARG A 333 6.44 -5.94 -9.06
C ARG A 333 5.03 -5.74 -8.51
N ASP A 334 4.91 -5.49 -7.21
CA ASP A 334 3.65 -5.48 -6.46
C ASP A 334 2.79 -6.74 -6.70
N LEU A 335 3.44 -7.91 -6.82
CA LEU A 335 2.77 -9.20 -7.07
C LEU A 335 1.84 -9.55 -5.89
N GLY A 336 0.58 -9.86 -6.17
CA GLY A 336 -0.36 -10.25 -5.12
C GLY A 336 -1.40 -11.26 -5.60
N GLY A 337 -1.92 -12.04 -4.66
CA GLY A 337 -2.69 -13.25 -4.91
C GLY A 337 -1.94 -14.50 -4.46
N LEU A 338 -2.27 -15.64 -5.06
CA LEU A 338 -1.60 -16.90 -4.82
C LEU A 338 -0.28 -16.94 -5.62
N VAL A 339 0.79 -17.35 -4.96
CA VAL A 339 2.11 -17.56 -5.56
C VAL A 339 2.55 -18.99 -5.22
N VAL A 340 3.06 -19.69 -6.22
CA VAL A 340 3.59 -21.06 -6.10
C VAL A 340 5.05 -21.01 -6.51
N ILE A 341 5.93 -21.51 -5.65
CA ILE A 341 7.38 -21.51 -5.86
C ILE A 341 7.86 -22.95 -5.98
N ASP A 342 8.53 -23.27 -7.08
CA ASP A 342 9.18 -24.55 -7.33
C ASP A 342 10.67 -24.42 -6.94
N PHE A 343 10.99 -24.86 -5.74
CA PHE A 343 12.38 -24.88 -5.25
C PHE A 343 13.11 -26.11 -5.79
N ILE A 344 14.42 -25.98 -5.97
CA ILE A 344 15.26 -27.14 -6.33
C ILE A 344 15.11 -28.19 -5.23
N ASP A 345 14.91 -29.45 -5.63
CA ASP A 345 14.73 -30.57 -4.72
C ASP A 345 15.85 -30.67 -3.68
N MET A 346 15.46 -30.83 -2.42
CA MET A 346 16.36 -31.02 -1.29
C MET A 346 15.94 -32.26 -0.51
N THR A 347 16.81 -33.28 -0.45
CA THR A 347 16.56 -34.51 0.31
C THR A 347 16.48 -34.28 1.82
N PRO A 348 17.34 -33.44 2.44
CA PRO A 348 17.25 -33.17 3.87
C PRO A 348 16.09 -32.22 4.20
N VAL A 349 15.18 -32.67 5.08
CA VAL A 349 14.09 -31.83 5.63
C VAL A 349 14.62 -30.59 6.36
N ARG A 350 15.85 -30.65 6.88
CA ARG A 350 16.52 -29.49 7.48
C ARG A 350 16.72 -28.36 6.47
N HIS A 351 17.19 -28.68 5.25
CA HIS A 351 17.42 -27.70 4.19
C HIS A 351 16.10 -27.06 3.74
N GLN A 352 15.04 -27.86 3.60
CA GLN A 352 13.69 -27.35 3.31
C GLN A 352 13.22 -26.32 4.35
N ARG A 353 13.39 -26.62 5.64
CA ARG A 353 13.02 -25.70 6.73
C ARG A 353 13.87 -24.42 6.73
N GLU A 354 15.13 -24.54 6.35
CA GLU A 354 16.05 -23.39 6.27
C GLU A 354 15.60 -22.41 5.18
N VAL A 355 15.27 -22.92 3.99
CA VAL A 355 14.73 -22.12 2.89
C VAL A 355 13.39 -21.48 3.25
N GLU A 356 12.47 -22.24 3.86
CA GLU A 356 11.19 -21.70 4.35
C GLU A 356 11.40 -20.56 5.36
N ASN A 357 12.34 -20.72 6.29
CA ASN A 357 12.64 -19.71 7.31
C ASN A 357 13.30 -18.48 6.68
N ARG A 358 14.19 -18.67 5.71
CA ARG A 358 14.81 -17.57 4.97
C ARG A 358 13.76 -16.75 4.22
N LEU A 359 12.83 -17.42 3.54
CA LEU A 359 11.72 -16.74 2.87
C LEU A 359 10.85 -15.97 3.87
N ARG A 360 10.50 -16.55 5.03
CA ARG A 360 9.74 -15.88 6.10
C ARG A 360 10.46 -14.62 6.61
N GLU A 361 11.77 -14.70 6.78
CA GLU A 361 12.59 -13.56 7.20
C GLU A 361 12.62 -12.46 6.11
N ALA A 362 12.84 -12.84 4.86
CA ALA A 362 12.95 -11.92 3.73
C ALA A 362 11.64 -11.16 3.44
N VAL A 363 10.47 -11.79 3.67
CA VAL A 363 9.16 -11.12 3.53
C VAL A 363 8.74 -10.35 4.78
N ARG A 364 9.46 -10.43 5.90
CA ARG A 364 9.09 -9.75 7.15
C ARG A 364 9.02 -8.23 6.98
N LEU A 365 9.87 -7.70 6.11
CA LEU A 365 9.93 -6.27 5.77
C LEU A 365 8.82 -5.84 4.79
N ASP A 366 8.05 -6.78 4.22
CA ASP A 366 6.99 -6.48 3.27
C ASP A 366 5.80 -5.79 3.95
N ARG A 367 5.32 -4.71 3.33
CA ARG A 367 4.10 -3.99 3.73
C ARG A 367 2.85 -4.87 3.60
N ALA A 368 2.78 -5.70 2.57
CA ALA A 368 1.66 -6.60 2.34
C ALA A 368 1.60 -7.70 3.41
N ARG A 369 0.39 -8.15 3.76
CA ARG A 369 0.25 -9.37 4.55
C ARG A 369 0.65 -10.56 3.67
N VAL A 370 1.58 -11.36 4.16
CA VAL A 370 2.06 -12.57 3.49
C VAL A 370 1.73 -13.79 4.37
N GLN A 371 1.24 -14.86 3.77
CA GLN A 371 1.10 -16.16 4.40
C GLN A 371 1.92 -17.17 3.62
N ILE A 372 2.79 -17.91 4.31
CA ILE A 372 3.71 -18.88 3.71
C ILE A 372 3.32 -20.27 4.23
N GLY A 373 3.11 -21.20 3.31
CA GLY A 373 2.92 -22.62 3.61
C GLY A 373 4.22 -23.32 3.98
N ARG A 374 4.25 -24.63 3.77
CA ARG A 374 5.45 -25.45 3.82
C ARG A 374 5.76 -25.98 2.43
N ILE A 375 6.99 -26.42 2.21
CA ILE A 375 7.34 -27.18 1.02
C ILE A 375 6.53 -28.48 1.06
N SER A 376 5.75 -28.70 -0.01
CA SER A 376 4.86 -29.84 -0.15
C SER A 376 5.63 -31.11 -0.47
N ARG A 377 4.93 -32.26 -0.49
CA ARG A 377 5.48 -33.52 -0.97
C ARG A 377 5.93 -33.49 -2.45
N PHE A 378 5.51 -32.47 -3.19
CA PHE A 378 5.82 -32.29 -4.61
C PHE A 378 6.91 -31.23 -4.83
N GLY A 379 7.63 -30.79 -3.80
CA GLY A 379 8.69 -29.76 -3.92
C GLY A 379 8.16 -28.32 -3.96
N LEU A 380 6.85 -28.13 -4.19
CA LEU A 380 6.24 -26.81 -4.30
C LEU A 380 5.98 -26.14 -2.94
N LEU A 381 6.24 -24.85 -2.84
CA LEU A 381 5.82 -23.99 -1.74
C LEU A 381 4.68 -23.06 -2.20
N GLU A 382 3.59 -23.08 -1.46
CA GLU A 382 2.45 -22.18 -1.67
C GLU A 382 2.52 -20.99 -0.72
N MET A 383 2.26 -19.79 -1.24
CA MET A 383 2.13 -18.59 -0.43
C MET A 383 1.04 -17.66 -0.96
N SER A 384 0.48 -16.83 -0.09
CA SER A 384 -0.45 -15.77 -0.49
C SER A 384 0.11 -14.40 -0.07
N ARG A 385 0.00 -13.42 -0.96
CA ARG A 385 0.38 -12.03 -0.70
C ARG A 385 -0.80 -11.11 -0.95
N GLN A 386 -1.11 -10.23 0.01
CA GLN A 386 -2.17 -9.24 -0.11
C GLN A 386 -1.89 -8.29 -1.29
N ARG A 387 -2.88 -8.06 -2.15
CA ARG A 387 -2.80 -7.01 -3.18
C ARG A 387 -2.98 -5.64 -2.54
N LEU A 388 -1.93 -4.83 -2.63
CA LEU A 388 -1.97 -3.44 -2.21
C LEU A 388 -2.39 -2.52 -3.35
N SER A 389 -2.04 -2.91 -4.57
CA SER A 389 -1.88 -2.04 -5.74
C SER A 389 -2.02 -2.89 -7.03
N LEU A 390 -2.10 -2.24 -8.20
CA LEU A 390 -2.02 -2.92 -9.50
C LEU A 390 -0.57 -3.36 -9.77
N LEU A 391 -0.42 -4.47 -10.49
CA LEU A 391 0.90 -4.98 -10.89
C LEU A 391 1.71 -3.92 -11.62
N LEU A 392 3.02 -3.86 -11.34
CA LEU A 392 3.92 -2.88 -11.95
C LEU A 392 3.82 -2.88 -13.48
N GLN A 393 3.83 -4.06 -14.10
CA GLN A 393 3.71 -4.19 -15.55
C GLN A 393 2.43 -3.52 -16.11
N LYS A 394 1.29 -3.66 -15.42
CA LYS A 394 0.02 -3.04 -15.84
C LYS A 394 0.04 -1.53 -15.68
N ARG A 395 0.74 -1.02 -14.66
CA ARG A 395 0.91 0.42 -14.45
C ARG A 395 1.81 1.05 -15.53
N ALA A 396 2.90 0.37 -15.87
CA ALA A 396 3.86 0.85 -16.85
C ALA A 396 3.39 0.74 -18.32
N THR A 397 2.65 -0.32 -18.69
CA THR A 397 2.27 -0.57 -20.10
C THR A 397 1.06 0.23 -20.60
N THR A 398 0.25 0.79 -19.71
CA THR A 398 -0.96 1.55 -20.12
C THR A 398 -0.63 2.98 -20.58
N SER A 399 0.64 3.38 -20.55
CA SER A 399 1.17 4.67 -20.99
C SER A 399 1.07 4.94 -22.50
N VAL A 400 0.91 3.91 -23.35
CA VAL A 400 0.99 4.07 -24.82
C VAL A 400 -0.35 4.45 -25.48
N LEU A 401 -1.49 4.37 -24.77
CA LEU A 401 -2.83 4.51 -25.40
C LEU A 401 -3.71 5.65 -24.89
N ALA A 402 -3.30 6.43 -23.88
CA ALA A 402 -4.15 7.47 -23.29
C ALA A 402 -3.53 8.87 -23.42
N VAL A 403 -3.48 9.40 -24.64
CA VAL A 403 -3.26 10.84 -24.87
C VAL A 403 -4.62 11.51 -25.02
N ALA A 404 -4.75 12.66 -24.32
CA ALA A 404 -5.78 13.69 -24.44
C ALA A 404 -7.02 13.61 -23.52
N VAL A 405 -6.88 14.07 -22.27
CA VAL A 405 -7.79 15.08 -21.69
C VAL A 405 -6.99 15.95 -20.69
N PRO A 406 -6.96 17.29 -20.80
CA PRO A 406 -6.35 18.15 -19.80
C PRO A 406 -7.31 18.40 -18.62
N VAL A 407 -6.89 18.03 -17.40
CA VAL A 407 -7.56 18.45 -16.16
C VAL A 407 -6.84 19.70 -15.64
N LEU A 408 -7.62 20.77 -15.44
CA LEU A 408 -7.15 22.04 -14.86
C LEU A 408 -6.82 21.84 -13.37
N CYS A 409 -5.55 22.00 -12.99
CA CYS A 409 -5.19 22.25 -11.59
C CYS A 409 -5.59 23.70 -11.23
N VAL A 410 -6.55 23.86 -10.33
CA VAL A 410 -6.86 25.16 -9.74
C VAL A 410 -5.80 25.48 -8.70
N THR A 411 -4.94 26.44 -9.02
CA THR A 411 -4.10 27.15 -8.05
C THR A 411 -4.99 28.14 -7.28
N THR A 412 -5.11 27.97 -5.97
CA THR A 412 -5.61 29.03 -5.10
C THR A 412 -4.44 29.91 -4.65
N ASN A 413 -4.46 31.16 -5.08
CA ASN A 413 -3.78 32.26 -4.41
C ASN A 413 -4.85 33.32 -4.13
N PRO A 414 -4.83 34.00 -2.97
CA PRO A 414 -5.38 35.34 -2.92
C PRO A 414 -4.50 36.35 -3.68
#